data_AF-A0A6J6FMT1-F1
#
_entry.id   AF-A0A6J6FMT1-F1
#
_cell.length_a   1.000
_cell.length_b   1.000
_cell.length_c   1.000
_cell.angle_alpha   90.00
_cell.angle_beta   90.00
_cell.angle_gamma   90.00
#
_symmetry.space_group_name_H-M   'P 1'
#
loop_
_entity.id
_entity.type
_entity.pdbx_description
1 polymer ?
#
loop_
_entity_poly.entity_id
_entity_poly.type
_entity_poly.pdbx_seq_one_letter_code
_entity_poly.pdbx_strand_id
1 'polypeptide(L)'
;MKKFVFLYNSEPNEIPSDSVMDVWMQWFDSIKESIVDMGNPLMDGTLVTSGPAVKIAPKMNPISGYTVIKAKDMDGAIAIAKTCPGQSGLQVYEAIEM
;
A
#
# COMPACT_ATOMS: atom_id res chain seq x y z
N MET A 1 19.26 5.43 -3.66
CA MET A 1 17.85 5.56 -3.24
C MET A 1 17.47 4.27 -2.57
N LYS A 2 16.80 4.33 -1.42
CA LYS A 2 16.31 3.15 -0.69
C LYS A 2 14.93 2.76 -1.23
N LYS A 3 14.56 1.49 -1.09
CA LYS A 3 13.23 0.99 -1.45
C LYS A 3 12.31 1.06 -0.23
N PHE A 4 11.08 1.49 -0.45
CA PHE A 4 10.04 1.50 0.59
C PHE A 4 8.78 0.83 0.07
N VAL A 5 8.09 0.13 0.97
CA VAL A 5 6.83 -0.54 0.71
C VAL A 5 5.74 0.22 1.42
N PHE A 6 4.74 0.63 0.65
CA PHE A 6 3.48 1.17 1.13
C PHE A 6 2.46 0.03 1.19
N LEU A 7 1.82 -0.16 2.33
CA LEU A 7 0.74 -1.13 2.51
C LEU A 7 -0.57 -0.39 2.82
N TYR A 8 -1.59 -0.66 2.02
CA TYR A 8 -2.90 -0.03 2.15
C TYR A 8 -3.80 -0.85 3.08
N ASN A 9 -4.64 -0.18 3.88
CA ASN A 9 -5.56 -0.80 4.84
C ASN A 9 -7.00 -0.30 4.63
N SER A 10 -7.40 -0.11 3.37
CA SER A 10 -8.78 0.28 3.04
C SER A 10 -9.76 -0.87 3.29
N GLU A 11 -11.03 -0.54 3.55
CA GLU A 11 -12.05 -1.57 3.69
C GLU A 11 -12.17 -2.38 2.37
N PRO A 12 -12.08 -3.72 2.41
CA PRO A 12 -11.93 -4.54 1.20
C PRO A 12 -13.14 -4.57 0.26
N ASN A 13 -14.28 -4.00 0.66
CA ASN A 13 -15.58 -4.36 0.10
C ASN A 13 -16.30 -3.25 -0.67
N GLU A 14 -15.67 -2.09 -0.86
CA GLU A 14 -16.21 -1.04 -1.73
C GLU A 14 -15.41 -0.97 -3.02
N ILE A 15 -16.07 -1.26 -4.14
CA ILE A 15 -15.52 -0.91 -5.46
C ILE A 15 -15.37 0.62 -5.45
N PRO A 16 -14.16 1.16 -5.63
CA PRO A 16 -13.98 2.60 -5.68
C PRO A 16 -14.82 3.17 -6.82
N SER A 17 -15.52 4.29 -6.60
CA SER A 17 -16.17 4.99 -7.71
C SER A 17 -15.14 5.41 -8.76
N ASP A 18 -15.57 5.61 -10.01
CA ASP A 18 -14.68 6.07 -11.09
C ASP A 18 -13.90 7.33 -10.69
N SER A 19 -14.54 8.25 -9.95
CA SER A 19 -13.89 9.45 -9.42
C SER A 19 -12.75 9.17 -8.44
N VAL A 20 -12.85 8.10 -7.63
CA VAL A 20 -11.76 7.69 -6.73
C VAL A 20 -10.63 7.08 -7.54
N MET A 21 -10.95 6.24 -8.54
CA MET A 21 -9.93 5.68 -9.43
C MET A 21 -9.14 6.78 -10.16
N ASP A 22 -9.80 7.82 -10.65
CA ASP A 22 -9.14 8.95 -11.32
C ASP A 22 -8.15 9.67 -10.39
N VAL A 23 -8.55 9.93 -9.14
CA VAL A 23 -7.67 10.58 -8.14
C VAL A 23 -6.45 9.70 -7.83
N TRP A 24 -6.63 8.38 -7.73
CA TRP A 24 -5.53 7.44 -7.55
C TRP A 24 -4.58 7.41 -8.76
N MET A 25 -5.12 7.39 -9.98
CA MET A 25 -4.32 7.42 -11.20
C MET A 25 -3.51 8.73 -11.33
N GLN A 26 -4.11 9.86 -10.98
CA GLN A 26 -3.41 11.15 -10.93
C GLN A 26 -2.29 11.14 -9.88
N TRP A 27 -2.54 10.55 -8.70
CA TRP A 27 -1.51 10.41 -7.68
C TRP A 27 -0.34 9.54 -8.17
N PHE A 28 -0.61 8.38 -8.76
CA PHE A 28 0.43 7.53 -9.34
C PHE A 28 1.25 8.25 -10.41
N ASP A 29 0.61 9.02 -11.31
CA ASP A 29 1.34 9.82 -12.29
C ASP A 29 2.22 10.89 -11.62
N SER A 30 1.74 11.54 -10.56
CA SER A 30 2.50 12.55 -9.82
C SER A 30 3.75 11.99 -9.12
N ILE A 31 3.76 10.70 -8.78
CA ILE A 31 4.87 10.04 -8.09
C ILE A 31 5.63 9.04 -8.97
N LYS A 32 5.32 8.95 -10.26
CA LYS A 32 5.82 7.89 -11.18
C LYS A 32 7.33 7.73 -11.19
N GLU A 33 8.07 8.83 -11.04
CA GLU A 33 9.52 8.80 -11.01
C GLU A 33 10.08 8.07 -9.79
N SER A 34 9.30 8.01 -8.70
CA SER A 34 9.60 7.30 -7.46
C SER A 34 9.06 5.87 -7.45
N ILE A 35 8.20 5.46 -8.39
CA ILE A 35 7.63 4.11 -8.40
C ILE A 35 8.68 3.08 -8.84
N VAL A 36 8.79 2.00 -8.08
CA VAL A 36 9.56 0.79 -8.43
C VAL A 36 8.60 -0.31 -8.88
N ASP A 37 7.51 -0.50 -8.14
CA ASP A 37 6.39 -1.35 -8.49
C ASP A 37 5.10 -0.60 -8.10
N MET A 38 4.23 -0.37 -9.08
CA MET A 38 2.93 0.27 -8.83
C MET A 38 2.07 -0.60 -7.89
N GLY A 39 2.33 -1.90 -7.87
CA GLY A 39 1.67 -2.90 -7.06
C GLY A 39 0.26 -3.19 -7.54
N ASN A 40 -0.55 -3.77 -6.66
CA ASN A 40 -1.91 -4.22 -6.99
C ASN A 40 -2.82 -4.11 -5.76
N PRO A 41 -4.14 -3.90 -5.96
CA PRO A 41 -5.13 -4.20 -4.95
C PRO A 41 -5.07 -5.67 -4.54
N LEU A 42 -5.33 -5.95 -3.27
CA LEU A 42 -5.41 -7.28 -2.69
C LEU A 42 -6.84 -7.52 -2.19
N MET A 43 -7.36 -8.73 -2.42
CA MET A 43 -8.66 -9.17 -1.89
C MET A 43 -8.46 -9.90 -0.55
N ASP A 44 -9.35 -10.84 -0.22
CA ASP A 44 -9.25 -11.76 0.91
C ASP A 44 -7.81 -12.31 1.11
N GLY A 45 -7.34 -12.25 2.35
CA GLY A 45 -6.06 -12.82 2.76
C GLY A 45 -6.22 -14.04 3.65
N THR A 46 -5.17 -14.88 3.70
CA THR A 46 -5.07 -16.02 4.61
C THR A 46 -3.80 -15.91 5.44
N LEU A 47 -3.95 -15.96 6.76
CA LEU A 47 -2.82 -16.03 7.69
C LEU A 47 -2.40 -17.50 7.85
N VAL A 48 -1.16 -17.79 7.49
CA VAL A 48 -0.51 -19.08 7.76
C VAL A 48 0.10 -19.04 9.15
N THR A 49 -0.19 -20.05 9.96
CA THR A 49 0.39 -20.23 11.30
C THR A 49 1.14 -21.56 11.37
N SER A 50 1.75 -21.89 12.51
CA SER A 50 2.29 -23.24 12.73
C SER A 50 1.19 -24.32 12.79
N GLY A 51 -0.06 -23.92 13.00
CA GLY A 51 -1.25 -24.77 12.95
C GLY A 51 -2.05 -24.53 11.67
N PRO A 52 -3.39 -24.68 11.72
CA PRO A 52 -4.24 -24.42 10.56
C PRO A 52 -4.12 -22.97 10.07
N ALA A 53 -4.22 -22.79 8.75
CA ALA A 53 -4.35 -21.48 8.16
C ALA A 53 -5.72 -20.88 8.51
N VAL A 54 -5.77 -19.57 8.76
CA VAL A 54 -6.99 -18.85 9.13
C VAL A 54 -7.24 -17.72 8.15
N LYS A 55 -8.50 -17.49 7.78
CA LYS A 55 -8.86 -16.29 7.00
C LYS A 55 -8.53 -15.03 7.80
N ILE A 56 -7.96 -14.04 7.14
CA ILE A 56 -7.69 -12.74 7.77
C ILE A 56 -9.04 -12.04 8.01
N ALA A 57 -9.31 -11.72 9.28
CA ALA A 57 -10.52 -11.00 9.68
C ALA A 57 -10.26 -9.48 9.74
N PRO A 58 -11.30 -8.61 9.66
CA PRO A 58 -11.13 -7.16 9.73
C PRO A 58 -10.35 -6.66 10.96
N LYS A 59 -10.56 -7.31 12.12
CA LYS A 59 -9.84 -7.00 13.37
C LYS A 59 -8.33 -7.31 13.34
N MET A 60 -7.84 -7.92 12.28
CA MET A 60 -6.43 -8.29 12.09
C MET A 60 -5.68 -7.28 11.19
N ASN A 61 -6.30 -6.13 10.90
CA ASN A 61 -5.72 -5.07 10.07
C ASN A 61 -5.30 -5.58 8.67
N PRO A 62 -6.25 -6.10 7.88
CA PRO A 62 -5.96 -6.67 6.55
C PRO A 62 -5.28 -5.64 5.64
N ILE A 63 -4.36 -6.12 4.81
CA ILE A 63 -3.75 -5.32 3.75
C ILE A 63 -4.61 -5.43 2.50
N SER A 64 -5.05 -4.30 1.95
CA SER A 64 -5.90 -4.19 0.77
C SER A 64 -5.12 -3.86 -0.52
N GLY A 65 -3.81 -3.66 -0.42
CA GLY A 65 -2.96 -3.38 -1.57
C GLY A 65 -1.54 -3.02 -1.16
N TYR A 66 -0.68 -2.86 -2.15
CA TYR A 66 0.68 -2.40 -1.93
C TYR A 66 1.19 -1.53 -3.08
N THR A 67 2.25 -0.76 -2.81
CA THR A 67 3.08 -0.09 -3.82
C THR A 67 4.52 -0.08 -3.32
N VAL A 68 5.50 -0.26 -4.21
CA VAL A 68 6.92 -0.13 -3.88
C VAL A 68 7.46 1.13 -4.54
N ILE A 69 8.06 2.01 -3.73
CA ILE A 69 8.69 3.24 -4.19
C ILE A 69 10.19 3.26 -3.86
N LYS A 70 10.90 4.20 -4.47
CA LYS A 70 12.24 4.61 -4.07
C LYS A 70 12.18 6.01 -3.45
N ALA A 71 12.85 6.20 -2.33
CA ALA A 71 13.04 7.50 -1.70
C ALA A 71 14.47 7.62 -1.16
N LYS A 72 14.88 8.83 -0.74
CA LYS A 72 16.19 9.04 -0.14
C LYS A 72 16.30 8.35 1.22
N ASP A 73 15.26 8.49 2.02
CA ASP A 73 15.15 8.07 3.42
C ASP A 73 13.66 7.95 3.81
N MET A 74 13.41 7.56 5.07
CA MET A 74 12.05 7.37 5.60
C MET A 74 11.23 8.67 5.54
N ASP A 75 11.83 9.83 5.80
CA ASP A 75 11.13 11.12 5.72
C ASP A 75 10.67 11.43 4.30
N GLY A 76 11.52 11.16 3.30
CA GLY A 76 11.14 11.25 1.89
C GLY A 76 10.02 10.28 1.50
N ALA A 77 10.04 9.05 2.03
CA ALA A 77 8.95 8.09 1.82
C ALA A 77 7.64 8.56 2.46
N ILE A 78 7.68 9.07 3.69
CA ILE A 78 6.53 9.63 4.40
C ILE A 78 5.96 10.85 3.67
N ALA A 79 6.82 11.70 3.10
CA ALA A 79 6.38 12.86 2.32
C ALA A 79 5.54 12.44 1.10
N ILE A 80 5.95 11.38 0.40
CA ILE A 80 5.18 10.80 -0.71
C ILE A 80 3.91 10.11 -0.18
N ALA A 81 4.00 9.36 0.91
CA ALA A 81 2.85 8.67 1.50
C ALA A 81 1.72 9.64 1.93
N LYS A 82 2.08 10.83 2.42
CA LYS A 82 1.14 11.89 2.83
C LYS A 82 0.36 12.53 1.67
N THR A 83 0.76 12.32 0.43
CA THR A 83 -0.02 12.79 -0.73
C THR A 83 -0.98 11.72 -1.26
N CYS A 84 -0.95 10.51 -0.69
CA CYS A 84 -1.81 9.40 -1.11
C CYS A 84 -3.29 9.71 -0.82
N PRO A 85 -4.19 9.55 -1.80
CA PRO A 85 -5.61 9.86 -1.62
C PRO A 85 -6.33 8.97 -0.59
N GLY A 86 -5.75 7.81 -0.24
CA GLY A 86 -6.26 6.87 0.77
C GLY A 86 -5.46 6.84 2.08
N GLN A 87 -4.82 7.95 2.48
CA GLN A 87 -3.85 8.03 3.60
C GLN A 87 -4.25 7.48 4.98
N SER A 88 -5.52 7.10 5.21
CA SER A 88 -5.95 6.54 6.49
C SER A 88 -5.30 5.17 6.72
N GLY A 89 -4.38 5.09 7.68
CA GLY A 89 -3.74 3.84 8.08
C GLY A 89 -2.67 3.31 7.13
N LEU A 90 -2.17 4.11 6.17
CA LEU A 90 -1.10 3.70 5.25
C LEU A 90 0.19 3.38 6.02
N GLN A 91 0.67 2.14 5.89
CA GLN A 91 1.89 1.69 6.56
C GLN A 91 3.08 1.83 5.62
N VAL A 92 4.20 2.37 6.14
CA VAL A 92 5.43 2.62 5.38
C VAL A 92 6.58 1.82 5.98
N TYR A 93 7.21 0.99 5.16
CA TYR A 93 8.35 0.16 5.56
C TYR A 93 9.56 0.41 4.65
N GLU A 94 10.77 0.47 5.20
CA GLU A 94 12.00 0.38 4.40
C GLU A 94 12.27 -1.08 4.05
N ALA A 95 12.47 -1.39 2.76
CA ALA A 95 12.88 -2.71 2.33
C ALA A 95 14.41 -2.82 2.38
N ILE A 96 14.91 -3.76 3.17
CA ILE A 96 16.33 -4.07 3.28
C ILE A 96 16.70 -5.06 2.17
N GLU A 97 17.71 -4.73 1.36
CA GLU A 97 18.22 -5.65 0.35
C GLU A 97 18.97 -6.81 1.03
N MET A 98 18.72 -8.04 0.56
CA MET A 98 19.42 -9.26 1.01
C MET A 98 20.63 -9.54 0.13
#